data_AF-A0A833VK39-F1
#
_entry.id   AF-A0A833VK39-F1
#
_cell.length_a   1.000
_cell.length_b   1.000
_cell.length_c   1.000
_cell.angle_alpha   90.00
_cell.angle_beta   90.00
_cell.angle_gamma   90.00
#
_symmetry.space_group_name_H-M   'P 1'
#
loop_
_entity.id
_entity.type
_entity.pdbx_description
1 polymer ?
#
loop_
_entity_poly.entity_id
_entity_poly.type
_entity_poly.pdbx_seq_one_letter_code
_entity_poly.pdbx_strand_id
1 'polypeptide(L)'
;MEPDWSHLPKDILLIVSEKIISIVDYIRFRAVSTVWRSILPPTPNHLPKLPWLMLPYDPNKSEGQDTSTRFFYDLTDSRIHNVPLPETNKKEYYSSSHSHITLTDGPDISLFNPITRKIINLPSLKTSPALAFRPFIPSYVRCQLGIWPFWHCSRKQTDPIIQKTLLSSDPSLYPNCVVMALLKNNWGLALCKIGDERWTLLDEPPKQEDYTVIDATYQNGLFYTVSRKDIKVYNLRGLRSEVVKIDLPLEQAEYHLVDSTSDELLLVAQHLTPDNQRGDLTVYKLSKVGQPSWVKVTNIGQRMIFLCSDHKQCFSFQPGSLLTKGWAGNMLVSASSSILKQHKISLEFEYVIKRVNLTNNEVDVIATRFGSYYMSCTQALWIIPSLR
;
A
#
# COMPACT_ATOMS: atom_id res chain seq x y z
N MET A 1 -7.20 -40.29 -29.89
CA MET A 1 -7.99 -39.10 -29.52
C MET A 1 -7.52 -38.69 -28.15
N GLU A 2 -7.10 -37.44 -27.98
CA GLU A 2 -6.78 -36.92 -26.66
C GLU A 2 -8.08 -36.77 -25.84
N PRO A 3 -8.08 -37.12 -24.55
CA PRO A 3 -9.26 -36.96 -23.71
C PRO A 3 -9.61 -35.47 -23.55
N ASP A 4 -10.88 -35.12 -23.77
CA ASP A 4 -11.38 -33.77 -23.58
C ASP A 4 -11.65 -33.50 -22.09
N TRP A 5 -10.63 -32.96 -21.42
CA TRP A 5 -10.69 -32.59 -20.02
C TRP A 5 -11.64 -31.41 -19.75
N SER A 6 -12.08 -30.65 -20.77
CA SER A 6 -12.93 -29.48 -20.56
C SER A 6 -14.30 -29.84 -19.95
N HIS A 7 -14.72 -31.11 -20.08
CA HIS A 7 -15.96 -31.67 -19.54
C HIS A 7 -15.82 -32.32 -18.15
N LEU A 8 -14.72 -32.08 -17.42
CA LEU A 8 -14.55 -32.55 -16.04
C LEU A 8 -15.74 -32.16 -15.14
N PRO A 9 -16.33 -33.10 -14.38
CA PRO A 9 -17.41 -32.80 -13.45
C PRO A 9 -17.05 -31.73 -12.42
N LYS A 10 -18.05 -30.93 -12.02
CA LYS A 10 -17.89 -29.78 -11.11
C LYS A 10 -17.21 -30.15 -9.79
N ASP A 11 -17.61 -31.26 -9.20
CA ASP A 11 -17.08 -31.82 -7.96
C ASP A 11 -15.58 -32.17 -8.08
N ILE A 12 -15.18 -32.80 -9.19
CA ILE A 12 -13.76 -33.11 -9.44
C ILE A 12 -12.94 -31.83 -9.62
N LEU A 13 -13.46 -30.85 -10.36
CA LEU A 13 -12.79 -29.54 -10.51
C LEU A 13 -12.55 -28.85 -9.17
N LEU A 14 -13.55 -28.87 -8.28
CA LEU A 14 -13.42 -28.29 -6.95
C LEU A 14 -12.36 -29.02 -6.12
N ILE A 15 -12.37 -30.37 -6.11
CA ILE A 15 -11.39 -31.18 -5.37
C ILE A 15 -9.97 -30.94 -5.88
N VAL A 16 -9.78 -30.89 -7.21
CA VAL A 16 -8.46 -30.59 -7.80
C VAL A 16 -8.03 -29.18 -7.41
N SER A 17 -8.95 -28.21 -7.50
CA SER A 17 -8.67 -26.82 -7.18
C SER A 17 -8.20 -26.64 -5.73
N GLU A 18 -8.75 -27.41 -4.79
CA GLU A 18 -8.37 -27.40 -3.36
C GLU A 18 -6.97 -27.96 -3.07
N LYS A 19 -6.42 -28.74 -4.01
CA LYS A 19 -5.07 -29.32 -3.91
C LYS A 19 -4.00 -28.46 -4.57
N ILE A 20 -4.39 -27.45 -5.35
CA ILE A 20 -3.44 -26.50 -5.91
C ILE A 20 -2.93 -25.64 -4.76
N ILE A 21 -1.62 -25.48 -4.65
CA ILE A 21 -0.98 -24.69 -3.58
C ILE A 21 -0.38 -23.36 -4.08
N SER A 22 -0.33 -23.18 -5.41
CA SER A 22 0.22 -22.00 -6.09
C SER A 22 -0.90 -21.15 -6.68
N ILE A 23 -0.93 -19.86 -6.35
CA ILE A 23 -1.89 -18.91 -6.94
C ILE A 23 -1.72 -18.77 -8.45
N VAL A 24 -0.48 -18.86 -8.94
CA VAL A 24 -0.20 -18.80 -10.37
C VAL A 24 -0.82 -20.01 -11.09
N ASP A 25 -0.67 -21.20 -10.54
CA ASP A 25 -1.23 -22.42 -11.13
C ASP A 25 -2.75 -22.45 -10.99
N TYR A 26 -3.29 -21.90 -9.91
CA TYR A 26 -4.73 -21.75 -9.74
C TYR A 26 -5.34 -20.78 -10.75
N ILE A 27 -4.67 -19.65 -11.02
CA ILE A 27 -5.08 -18.72 -12.09
C ILE A 27 -5.07 -19.42 -13.45
N ARG A 28 -4.01 -20.17 -13.76
CA ARG A 28 -3.90 -20.96 -15.00
C ARG A 28 -4.99 -22.02 -15.09
N PHE A 29 -5.26 -22.74 -14.00
CA PHE A 29 -6.32 -23.73 -13.89
C PHE A 29 -7.69 -23.10 -14.16
N ARG A 30 -7.97 -21.93 -13.60
CA ARG A 30 -9.20 -21.16 -13.90
C ARG A 30 -9.27 -20.63 -15.33
N ALA A 31 -8.13 -20.48 -16.02
CA ALA A 31 -8.06 -19.94 -17.37
C ALA A 31 -8.27 -21.00 -18.47
N VAL A 32 -8.45 -22.28 -18.13
CA VAL A 32 -8.65 -23.38 -19.10
C VAL A 32 -9.91 -23.19 -19.95
N SER A 33 -11.03 -22.80 -19.34
CA SER A 33 -12.29 -22.53 -20.05
C SER A 33 -13.18 -21.56 -19.27
N THR A 34 -14.19 -20.99 -19.93
CA THR A 34 -15.22 -20.15 -19.27
C THR A 34 -16.03 -20.93 -18.23
N VAL A 35 -16.23 -22.23 -18.45
CA VAL A 35 -16.94 -23.14 -17.52
C VAL A 35 -16.11 -23.36 -16.25
N TRP A 36 -14.82 -23.62 -16.37
CA TRP A 36 -13.96 -23.79 -15.19
C TRP A 36 -13.84 -22.48 -14.42
N ARG A 37 -13.69 -21.36 -15.13
CA ARG A 37 -13.61 -20.02 -14.54
C ARG A 37 -14.85 -19.67 -13.71
N SER A 38 -16.04 -20.12 -14.13
CA SER A 38 -17.31 -19.85 -13.46
C SER A 38 -17.58 -20.80 -12.29
N ILE A 39 -17.17 -22.07 -12.39
CA ILE A 39 -17.29 -23.05 -11.31
C ILE A 39 -16.37 -22.73 -10.14
N LEU A 40 -15.13 -22.37 -10.45
CA LEU A 40 -14.06 -22.22 -9.46
C LEU A 40 -14.11 -20.84 -8.80
N PRO A 41 -13.99 -20.78 -7.45
CA PRO A 41 -14.09 -19.52 -6.74
C PRO A 41 -13.00 -18.55 -7.23
N PRO A 42 -13.30 -17.25 -7.40
CA PRO A 42 -12.29 -16.27 -7.80
C PRO A 42 -11.11 -16.28 -6.83
N THR A 43 -11.39 -16.27 -5.53
CA THR A 43 -10.36 -16.34 -4.47
C THR A 43 -10.50 -17.63 -3.68
N PRO A 44 -9.62 -18.63 -3.87
CA PRO A 44 -9.63 -19.84 -3.06
C PRO A 44 -9.19 -19.52 -1.63
N ASN A 45 -9.79 -20.20 -0.65
CA ASN A 45 -9.50 -19.97 0.77
C ASN A 45 -8.25 -20.73 1.25
N HIS A 46 -7.90 -21.83 0.57
CA HIS A 46 -6.78 -22.70 0.95
C HIS A 46 -5.41 -22.19 0.47
N LEU A 47 -5.37 -21.33 -0.55
CA LEU A 47 -4.10 -20.83 -1.07
C LEU A 47 -3.43 -19.84 -0.12
N PRO A 48 -2.10 -19.89 0.01
CA PRO A 48 -1.35 -18.86 0.71
C PRO A 48 -1.52 -17.53 -0.05
N LYS A 49 -2.19 -16.56 0.58
CA LYS A 49 -2.39 -15.21 0.04
C LYS A 49 -1.34 -14.24 0.54
N LEU A 50 -0.11 -14.71 0.77
CA LEU A 50 0.93 -13.80 1.25
C LEU A 50 1.03 -12.62 0.28
N PRO A 51 1.08 -11.37 0.79
CA PRO A 51 1.27 -10.21 -0.04
C PRO A 51 2.49 -10.37 -0.96
N TRP A 52 2.33 -9.97 -2.21
CA TRP A 52 3.42 -9.82 -3.16
C TRP A 52 3.99 -8.42 -3.04
N LEU A 53 5.31 -8.28 -3.16
CA LEU A 53 5.94 -6.97 -3.27
C LEU A 53 6.04 -6.60 -4.74
N MET A 54 5.26 -5.61 -5.17
CA MET A 54 5.47 -4.95 -6.45
C MET A 54 6.76 -4.13 -6.37
N LEU A 55 7.74 -4.48 -7.20
CA LEU A 55 9.05 -3.83 -7.19
C LEU A 55 9.00 -2.45 -7.87
N PRO A 56 9.92 -1.54 -7.50
CA PRO A 56 10.07 -0.23 -8.15
C PRO A 56 10.16 -0.32 -9.67
N TYR A 57 9.61 0.68 -10.34
CA TYR A 57 9.80 0.91 -11.77
C TYR A 57 10.04 2.38 -12.06
N ASP A 58 10.77 2.67 -13.13
CA ASP A 58 10.98 4.04 -13.61
C ASP A 58 9.92 4.43 -14.67
N PRO A 59 8.98 5.35 -14.36
CA PRO A 59 7.99 5.87 -15.31
C PRO A 59 8.59 6.64 -16.48
N ASN A 60 9.84 7.11 -16.35
CA ASN A 60 10.49 8.04 -17.25
C ASN A 60 11.55 7.39 -18.16
N LYS A 61 11.56 6.05 -18.28
CA LYS A 61 12.47 5.35 -19.20
C LYS A 61 12.32 5.89 -20.62
N SER A 62 13.44 5.93 -21.35
CA SER A 62 13.48 6.39 -22.74
C SER A 62 12.62 5.53 -23.65
N GLU A 63 12.12 6.13 -24.73
CA GLU A 63 11.35 5.43 -25.77
C GLU A 63 12.15 4.22 -26.29
N GLY A 64 11.48 3.07 -26.40
CA GLY A 64 12.07 1.79 -26.82
C GLY A 64 12.42 0.80 -25.71
N GLN A 65 12.34 1.19 -24.43
CA GLN A 65 12.45 0.25 -23.30
C GLN A 65 11.06 -0.20 -22.81
N ASP A 66 10.92 -1.46 -22.41
CA ASP A 66 9.65 -1.98 -21.87
C ASP A 66 9.33 -1.34 -20.51
N THR A 67 8.33 -0.46 -20.52
CA THR A 67 7.70 0.15 -19.34
C THR A 67 6.32 -0.45 -19.04
N SER A 68 5.91 -1.49 -19.77
CA SER A 68 4.64 -2.17 -19.59
C SER A 68 4.75 -3.31 -18.58
N THR A 69 5.90 -3.95 -18.42
CA THR A 69 6.06 -5.05 -17.46
C THR A 69 6.30 -4.56 -16.02
N ARG A 70 5.66 -5.22 -15.05
CA ARG A 70 5.89 -5.02 -13.61
C ARG A 70 6.37 -6.32 -12.98
N PHE A 71 7.22 -6.17 -11.98
CA PHE A 71 7.87 -7.28 -11.29
C PHE A 71 7.26 -7.45 -9.91
N PHE A 72 6.86 -8.67 -9.57
CA PHE A 72 6.25 -9.00 -8.29
C PHE A 72 7.11 -10.04 -7.59
N TYR A 73 7.66 -9.69 -6.44
CA TYR A 73 8.34 -10.66 -5.59
C TYR A 73 7.32 -11.41 -4.72
N ASP A 74 7.31 -12.73 -4.85
CA ASP A 74 6.44 -13.64 -4.12
C ASP A 74 7.18 -14.24 -2.92
N LEU A 75 6.64 -14.02 -1.73
CA LEU A 75 7.19 -14.51 -0.46
C LEU A 75 7.03 -16.03 -0.27
N THR A 76 6.14 -16.68 -1.02
CA THR A 76 5.85 -18.11 -0.85
C THR A 76 6.91 -19.01 -1.49
N ASP A 77 7.40 -18.64 -2.67
CA ASP A 77 8.38 -19.39 -3.44
C ASP A 77 9.70 -18.63 -3.68
N SER A 78 9.79 -17.39 -3.18
CA SER A 78 10.96 -16.51 -3.31
C SER A 78 11.31 -16.21 -4.77
N ARG A 79 10.32 -16.15 -5.66
CA ARG A 79 10.51 -15.84 -7.08
C ARG A 79 9.99 -14.45 -7.43
N ILE A 80 10.53 -13.93 -8.54
CA ILE A 80 10.03 -12.72 -9.18
C ILE A 80 9.15 -13.13 -10.36
N HIS A 81 7.90 -12.70 -10.35
CA HIS A 81 6.96 -12.88 -11.44
C HIS A 81 6.93 -11.64 -12.32
N ASN A 82 7.00 -11.86 -13.63
CA ASN A 82 6.93 -10.80 -14.64
C ASN A 82 5.49 -10.71 -15.14
N VAL A 83 4.83 -9.58 -14.91
CA VAL A 83 3.44 -9.39 -15.29
C VAL A 83 3.34 -8.19 -16.25
N PRO A 84 2.89 -8.38 -17.51
CA PRO A 84 2.74 -7.29 -18.46
C PRO A 84 1.55 -6.40 -18.06
N LEU A 85 1.77 -5.24 -17.43
CA LEU A 85 0.76 -4.27 -16.99
C LEU A 85 0.84 -2.94 -17.80
N PRO A 86 0.49 -2.92 -19.11
CA PRO A 86 0.56 -1.72 -19.94
C PRO A 86 -0.27 -0.54 -19.39
N GLU A 87 -1.29 -0.80 -18.58
CA GLU A 87 -2.16 0.21 -17.95
C GLU A 87 -1.41 1.11 -16.96
N THR A 88 -0.26 0.64 -16.47
CA THR A 88 0.62 1.35 -15.53
C THR A 88 1.73 2.13 -16.23
N ASN A 89 1.81 2.08 -17.56
CA ASN A 89 2.84 2.75 -18.35
C ASN A 89 2.78 4.27 -18.15
N LYS A 90 3.94 4.90 -17.85
CA LYS A 90 4.11 6.33 -17.58
C LYS A 90 3.29 6.89 -16.41
N LYS A 91 2.62 6.02 -15.64
CA LYS A 91 1.84 6.39 -14.45
C LYS A 91 2.63 6.11 -13.19
N GLU A 92 2.41 6.93 -12.18
CA GLU A 92 2.93 6.70 -10.85
C GLU A 92 1.93 5.91 -10.02
N TYR A 93 2.38 5.27 -8.94
CA TYR A 93 1.52 4.58 -7.97
C TYR A 93 2.01 4.81 -6.53
N TYR A 94 1.07 4.86 -5.57
CA TYR A 94 1.39 5.30 -4.19
C TYR A 94 0.90 4.42 -3.06
N SER A 95 -0.19 3.69 -3.28
CA SER A 95 -0.84 2.95 -2.21
C SER A 95 -1.62 1.78 -2.77
N SER A 96 -1.79 0.77 -1.93
CA SER A 96 -2.54 -0.44 -2.22
C SER A 96 -3.50 -0.70 -1.07
N SER A 97 -4.78 -0.88 -1.41
CA SER A 97 -5.87 -1.15 -0.49
C SER A 97 -6.90 -2.02 -1.20
N HIS A 98 -7.42 -3.05 -0.52
CA HIS A 98 -8.36 -4.02 -1.11
C HIS A 98 -7.93 -4.54 -2.50
N SER A 99 -6.64 -4.87 -2.66
CA SER A 99 -6.04 -5.37 -3.91
C SER A 99 -6.05 -4.41 -5.11
N HIS A 100 -6.39 -3.14 -4.87
CA HIS A 100 -6.30 -2.07 -5.87
C HIS A 100 -5.10 -1.18 -5.54
N ILE A 101 -4.33 -0.84 -6.56
CA ILE A 101 -3.31 0.20 -6.49
C ILE A 101 -3.89 1.53 -6.97
N THR A 102 -3.50 2.62 -6.33
CA THR A 102 -3.83 3.96 -6.84
C THR A 102 -2.80 4.37 -7.87
N LEU A 103 -3.26 4.61 -9.09
CA LEU A 103 -2.48 5.15 -10.19
C LEU A 103 -2.76 6.65 -10.34
N THR A 104 -1.74 7.42 -10.67
CA THR A 104 -1.91 8.82 -11.06
C THR A 104 -1.25 9.13 -12.39
N ASP A 105 -1.89 10.05 -13.11
CA ASP A 105 -1.34 10.75 -14.26
C ASP A 105 -1.58 12.25 -14.04
N GLY A 106 -0.62 12.92 -13.41
CA GLY A 106 -0.80 14.28 -12.90
C GLY A 106 -1.98 14.40 -11.92
N PRO A 107 -3.04 15.17 -12.24
CA PRO A 107 -4.21 15.33 -11.38
C PRO A 107 -5.21 14.17 -11.44
N ASP A 108 -5.08 13.30 -12.44
CA ASP A 108 -6.06 12.26 -12.71
C ASP A 108 -5.71 11.00 -11.92
N ILE A 109 -6.72 10.43 -11.26
CA ILE A 109 -6.53 9.34 -10.30
C ILE A 109 -7.40 8.17 -10.73
N SER A 110 -6.84 6.97 -10.66
CA SER A 110 -7.59 5.73 -10.86
C SER A 110 -7.19 4.66 -9.86
N LEU A 111 -8.12 3.78 -9.53
CA LEU A 111 -7.87 2.55 -8.80
C LEU A 111 -7.72 1.43 -9.82
N PHE A 112 -6.64 0.67 -9.72
CA PHE A 112 -6.33 -0.40 -10.66
C PHE A 112 -6.06 -1.70 -9.91
N ASN A 113 -6.72 -2.78 -10.29
CA ASN A 113 -6.38 -4.11 -9.78
C ASN A 113 -5.41 -4.81 -10.77
N PRO A 114 -4.14 -5.03 -10.39
CA PRO A 114 -3.14 -5.64 -11.28
C PRO A 114 -3.46 -7.06 -11.75
N ILE A 115 -4.27 -7.79 -10.99
CA ILE A 115 -4.63 -9.18 -11.27
C ILE A 115 -5.85 -9.24 -12.20
N THR A 116 -6.90 -8.48 -11.91
CA THR A 116 -8.14 -8.49 -12.72
C THR A 116 -8.12 -7.51 -13.89
N ARG A 117 -7.13 -6.61 -13.94
CA ARG A 117 -7.00 -5.50 -14.90
C ARG A 117 -8.10 -4.45 -14.84
N LYS A 118 -8.99 -4.53 -13.86
CA LYS A 118 -10.08 -3.58 -13.73
C LYS A 118 -9.53 -2.22 -13.31
N ILE A 119 -9.97 -1.18 -14.03
CA ILE A 119 -9.68 0.22 -13.74
C ILE A 119 -10.98 0.88 -13.29
N ILE A 120 -10.92 1.63 -12.20
CA ILE A 120 -12.00 2.47 -11.69
C ILE A 120 -11.46 3.89 -11.64
N ASN A 121 -12.00 4.77 -12.49
CA ASN A 121 -11.59 6.16 -12.50
C ASN A 121 -12.23 6.90 -11.33
N LEU A 122 -11.43 7.73 -10.66
CA LEU A 122 -11.89 8.67 -9.65
C LEU A 122 -11.96 10.08 -10.26
N PRO A 123 -12.63 11.04 -9.60
CA PRO A 123 -12.59 12.43 -10.02
C PRO A 123 -11.15 12.93 -10.17
N SER A 124 -10.89 13.76 -11.18
CA SER A 124 -9.62 14.49 -11.25
C SER A 124 -9.51 15.47 -10.09
N LEU A 125 -8.33 15.65 -9.50
CA LEU A 125 -8.12 16.66 -8.44
C LEU A 125 -8.45 18.08 -8.91
N LYS A 126 -8.37 18.34 -10.22
CA LYS A 126 -8.73 19.63 -10.84
C LYS A 126 -10.23 19.95 -10.78
N THR A 127 -11.10 18.94 -10.63
CA THR A 127 -12.55 19.15 -10.55
C THR A 127 -12.99 19.82 -9.26
N SER A 128 -12.17 19.76 -8.21
CA SER A 128 -12.46 20.39 -6.92
C SER A 128 -11.88 21.81 -6.88
N PRO A 129 -12.70 22.88 -6.76
CA PRO A 129 -12.20 24.25 -6.70
C PRO A 129 -11.16 24.46 -5.58
N ALA A 130 -11.30 23.77 -4.45
CA ALA A 130 -10.39 23.86 -3.31
C ALA A 130 -8.98 23.28 -3.60
N LEU A 131 -8.85 22.43 -4.62
CA LEU A 131 -7.61 21.77 -5.03
C LEU A 131 -7.08 22.31 -6.36
N ALA A 132 -7.94 22.83 -7.22
CA ALA A 132 -7.60 23.32 -8.56
C ALA A 132 -6.56 24.46 -8.57
N PHE A 133 -6.55 25.31 -7.54
CA PHE A 133 -5.64 26.47 -7.44
C PHE A 133 -4.31 26.16 -6.74
N ARG A 134 -4.09 24.93 -6.27
CA ARG A 134 -2.83 24.58 -5.63
C ARG A 134 -1.78 24.32 -6.71
N PRO A 135 -0.64 25.04 -6.70
CA PRO A 135 0.24 25.05 -7.84
C PRO A 135 0.84 23.65 -8.01
N PHE A 136 0.56 23.03 -9.15
CA PHE A 136 1.27 21.86 -9.66
C PHE A 136 2.67 22.31 -10.06
N ILE A 137 3.50 22.68 -9.10
CA ILE A 137 4.86 23.14 -9.38
C ILE A 137 5.64 21.90 -9.84
N PRO A 138 6.16 21.87 -11.07
CA PRO A 138 7.06 20.81 -11.50
C PRO A 138 8.26 20.76 -10.56
N SER A 139 8.68 19.56 -10.15
CA SER A 139 9.82 19.35 -9.24
C SER A 139 11.08 20.14 -9.67
N TYR A 140 11.30 20.29 -10.98
CA TYR A 140 12.39 21.10 -11.54
C TYR A 140 12.33 22.61 -11.20
N VAL A 141 11.13 23.21 -11.09
CA VAL A 141 10.97 24.62 -10.70
C VAL A 141 11.32 24.80 -9.22
N ARG A 142 10.99 23.82 -8.36
CA ARG A 142 11.41 23.84 -6.94
C ARG A 142 12.93 23.74 -6.79
N CYS A 143 13.59 23.00 -7.67
CA CYS A 143 15.05 22.95 -7.73
C CYS A 143 15.69 24.28 -8.16
N GLN A 144 15.14 24.95 -9.18
CA GLN A 144 15.64 26.26 -9.63
C GLN A 144 15.52 27.35 -8.57
N LEU A 145 14.50 27.26 -7.71
CA LEU A 145 14.31 28.15 -6.57
C LEU A 145 15.21 27.81 -5.37
N GLY A 146 16.09 26.79 -5.47
CA GLY A 146 17.01 26.39 -4.40
C GLY A 146 16.33 25.73 -3.20
N ILE A 147 15.04 25.36 -3.32
CA ILE A 147 14.24 24.81 -2.22
C ILE A 147 14.63 23.35 -1.96
N TRP A 148 15.00 22.60 -3.01
CA TRP A 148 15.42 21.19 -2.95
C TRP A 148 16.83 21.00 -3.54
N PRO A 149 17.66 20.07 -3.00
CA PRO A 149 18.92 19.68 -3.62
C PRO A 149 18.71 19.22 -5.07
N PHE A 150 19.64 19.56 -5.98
CA PHE A 150 19.57 19.26 -7.42
C PHE A 150 19.33 17.76 -7.76
N TRP A 151 19.58 16.86 -6.82
CA TRP A 151 19.38 15.42 -6.96
C TRP A 151 17.89 15.01 -7.00
N HIS A 152 16.99 15.82 -6.43
CA HIS A 152 15.54 15.55 -6.45
C HIS A 152 14.84 15.95 -7.77
N CYS A 153 15.57 16.52 -8.73
CA CYS A 153 14.98 16.99 -9.97
C CYS A 153 14.78 15.82 -10.94
N SER A 154 13.65 15.12 -10.85
CA SER A 154 13.22 14.28 -11.97
C SER A 154 12.75 15.19 -13.12
N ARG A 155 13.35 15.02 -14.30
CA ARG A 155 12.97 15.78 -15.49
C ARG A 155 11.55 15.38 -15.89
N LYS A 156 10.58 16.28 -15.62
CA LYS A 156 9.23 16.42 -16.21
C LYS A 156 7.99 16.11 -15.34
N GLN A 157 8.10 15.63 -14.10
CA GLN A 157 6.89 15.35 -13.29
C GLN A 157 6.60 16.42 -12.23
N THR A 158 5.33 16.84 -12.18
CA THR A 158 4.73 17.59 -11.08
C THR A 158 4.78 16.74 -9.83
N ASP A 159 5.20 17.30 -8.69
CA ASP A 159 5.22 16.55 -7.44
C ASP A 159 3.82 15.98 -7.16
N PRO A 160 3.68 14.67 -6.97
CA PRO A 160 2.38 14.06 -6.88
C PRO A 160 1.69 14.49 -5.60
N ILE A 161 0.45 14.94 -5.76
CA ILE A 161 -0.34 15.55 -4.67
C ILE A 161 -0.70 14.51 -3.61
N ILE A 162 -0.80 13.24 -3.97
CA ILE A 162 -1.25 12.18 -3.08
C ILE A 162 -0.07 11.54 -2.35
N GLN A 163 -0.21 11.40 -1.04
CA GLN A 163 0.71 10.67 -0.18
C GLN A 163 0.24 9.24 0.07
N LYS A 164 -1.07 9.06 0.31
CA LYS A 164 -1.69 7.76 0.60
C LYS A 164 -3.16 7.81 0.20
N THR A 165 -3.70 6.67 -0.23
CA THR A 165 -5.15 6.49 -0.39
C THR A 165 -5.63 5.31 0.43
N LEU A 166 -6.86 5.41 0.92
CA LEU A 166 -7.52 4.41 1.74
C LEU A 166 -8.90 4.15 1.15
N LEU A 167 -9.25 2.87 1.03
CA LEU A 167 -10.57 2.46 0.58
C LEU A 167 -11.35 1.93 1.79
N SER A 168 -12.60 2.37 1.91
CA SER A 168 -13.51 1.87 2.96
C SER A 168 -14.03 0.44 2.70
N SER A 169 -13.91 -0.05 1.48
CA SER A 169 -14.33 -1.39 1.09
C SER A 169 -13.72 -1.74 -0.27
N ASP A 170 -13.93 -2.97 -0.74
CA ASP A 170 -13.55 -3.37 -2.09
C ASP A 170 -14.43 -2.63 -3.13
N PRO A 171 -13.87 -1.70 -3.93
CA PRO A 171 -14.64 -0.89 -4.87
C PRO A 171 -15.17 -1.73 -6.05
N SER A 172 -14.67 -2.95 -6.23
CA SER A 172 -15.19 -3.87 -7.25
C SER A 172 -16.47 -4.59 -6.85
N LEU A 173 -16.71 -4.73 -5.54
CA LEU A 173 -17.89 -5.39 -4.98
C LEU A 173 -18.92 -4.38 -4.42
N TYR A 174 -18.43 -3.26 -3.89
CA TYR A 174 -19.24 -2.29 -3.18
C TYR A 174 -19.17 -0.91 -3.88
N PRO A 175 -20.18 -0.54 -4.68
CA PRO A 175 -20.17 0.73 -5.42
C PRO A 175 -20.20 1.96 -4.51
N ASN A 176 -20.65 1.80 -3.26
CA ASN A 176 -20.66 2.87 -2.26
C ASN A 176 -19.29 3.06 -1.56
N CYS A 177 -18.23 2.44 -2.07
CA CYS A 177 -16.90 2.61 -1.52
C CYS A 177 -16.50 4.09 -1.51
N VAL A 178 -16.12 4.57 -0.33
CA VAL A 178 -15.46 5.85 -0.13
C VAL A 178 -13.95 5.69 -0.20
N VAL A 179 -13.30 6.60 -0.91
CA VAL A 179 -11.85 6.78 -1.01
C VAL A 179 -11.45 7.99 -0.19
N MET A 180 -10.52 7.82 0.75
CA MET A 180 -9.83 8.92 1.42
C MET A 180 -8.42 9.07 0.85
N ALA A 181 -8.05 10.29 0.46
CA ALA A 181 -6.70 10.63 0.03
C ALA A 181 -6.04 11.56 1.07
N LEU A 182 -4.87 11.16 1.55
CA LEU A 182 -3.95 12.04 2.27
C LEU A 182 -3.13 12.80 1.23
N LEU A 183 -3.17 14.13 1.29
CA LEU A 183 -2.48 14.98 0.34
C LEU A 183 -1.14 15.48 0.93
N LYS A 184 -0.09 15.51 0.11
CA LYS A 184 1.25 16.02 0.45
C LYS A 184 1.22 17.53 0.76
N ASN A 185 2.33 18.06 1.27
CA ASN A 185 2.52 19.49 1.56
C ASN A 185 1.45 20.06 2.51
N ASN A 186 0.97 19.23 3.45
CA ASN A 186 -0.08 19.59 4.41
C ASN A 186 -1.38 20.05 3.75
N TRP A 187 -1.67 19.50 2.57
CA TRP A 187 -2.85 19.91 1.83
C TRP A 187 -4.17 19.39 2.39
N GLY A 188 -4.09 18.52 3.39
CA GLY A 188 -5.22 18.01 4.16
C GLY A 188 -5.69 16.65 3.66
N LEU A 189 -6.95 16.35 3.96
CA LEU A 189 -7.61 15.10 3.62
C LEU A 189 -8.73 15.36 2.62
N ALA A 190 -8.78 14.57 1.56
CA ALA A 190 -9.85 14.61 0.58
C ALA A 190 -10.62 13.30 0.54
N LEU A 191 -11.92 13.37 0.29
CA LEU A 191 -12.82 12.24 0.13
C LEU A 191 -13.49 12.27 -1.24
N CYS A 192 -13.72 11.10 -1.82
CA CYS A 192 -14.74 10.91 -2.84
C CYS A 192 -15.36 9.53 -2.67
N LYS A 193 -16.61 9.37 -3.12
CA LYS A 193 -17.20 8.07 -3.39
C LYS A 193 -16.91 7.67 -4.83
N ILE A 194 -16.91 6.37 -5.10
CA ILE A 194 -16.89 5.90 -6.48
C ILE A 194 -18.12 6.48 -7.21
N GLY A 195 -17.87 7.15 -8.34
CA GLY A 195 -18.92 7.80 -9.14
C GLY A 195 -19.22 9.25 -8.75
N ASP A 196 -18.60 9.80 -7.71
CA ASP A 196 -18.66 11.25 -7.49
C ASP A 196 -18.05 12.00 -8.69
N GLU A 197 -18.41 13.28 -8.84
CA GLU A 197 -17.83 14.15 -9.88
C GLU A 197 -16.60 14.93 -9.40
N ARG A 198 -16.41 15.04 -8.07
CA ARG A 198 -15.37 15.84 -7.44
C ARG A 198 -14.96 15.34 -6.07
N TRP A 199 -13.76 15.71 -5.65
CA TRP A 199 -13.27 15.49 -4.29
C TRP A 199 -13.82 16.53 -3.31
N THR A 200 -14.23 16.06 -2.13
CA THR A 200 -14.62 16.88 -0.98
C THR A 200 -13.45 16.98 -0.01
N LEU A 201 -13.00 18.19 0.31
CA LEU A 201 -11.98 18.42 1.32
C LEU A 201 -12.62 18.33 2.72
N LEU A 202 -12.03 17.54 3.62
CA LEU A 202 -12.58 17.32 4.97
C LEU A 202 -12.18 18.40 5.97
N ASP A 203 -10.90 18.78 5.94
CA ASP A 203 -10.32 19.77 6.84
C ASP A 203 -9.73 20.89 5.99
N GLU A 204 -9.98 22.16 6.36
CA GLU A 204 -9.14 23.25 5.88
C GLU A 204 -7.69 22.96 6.28
N PRO A 205 -6.70 23.21 5.40
CA PRO A 205 -5.31 23.01 5.75
C PRO A 205 -5.01 23.79 7.04
N PRO A 206 -4.34 23.17 8.02
CA PRO A 206 -4.24 23.73 9.35
C PRO A 206 -3.55 25.11 9.29
N LYS A 207 -4.11 26.08 10.02
CA LYS A 207 -3.54 27.43 10.14
C LYS A 207 -2.19 27.45 10.89
N GLN A 208 -1.80 26.33 11.49
CA GLN A 208 -0.54 26.14 12.21
C GLN A 208 0.23 24.97 11.60
N GLU A 209 1.54 25.13 11.43
CA GLU A 209 2.45 24.16 10.80
C GLU A 209 2.50 22.80 11.53
N ASP A 210 2.14 22.76 12.81
CA ASP A 210 2.23 21.58 13.68
C ASP A 210 1.21 20.48 13.43
N TYR A 211 0.12 20.75 12.70
CA TYR A 211 -0.99 19.79 12.56
C TYR A 211 -0.90 18.96 11.29
N THR A 212 0.28 18.39 11.05
CA THR A 212 0.50 17.52 9.89
C THR A 212 -0.01 16.11 10.20
N VAL A 213 -0.95 15.60 9.39
CA VAL A 213 -1.35 14.19 9.44
C VAL A 213 -0.15 13.34 9.01
N ILE A 214 0.30 12.45 9.89
CA ILE A 214 1.45 11.57 9.66
C ILE A 214 1.01 10.35 8.85
N ASP A 215 -0.08 9.72 9.26
CA ASP A 215 -0.65 8.55 8.59
C ASP A 215 -2.15 8.42 8.87
N ALA A 216 -2.81 7.55 8.11
CA ALA A 216 -4.22 7.23 8.26
C ALA A 216 -4.51 5.76 7.97
N THR A 217 -5.59 5.23 8.54
CA THR A 217 -6.11 3.90 8.21
C THR A 217 -7.63 3.88 8.22
N TYR A 218 -8.23 2.86 7.61
CA TYR A 218 -9.67 2.61 7.67
C TYR A 218 -9.92 1.34 8.47
N GLN A 219 -10.86 1.40 9.41
CA GLN A 219 -11.23 0.26 10.24
C GLN A 219 -12.68 0.36 10.69
N ASN A 220 -13.43 -0.72 10.45
CA ASN A 220 -14.79 -0.92 10.98
C ASN A 220 -15.74 0.30 10.80
N GLY A 221 -15.81 0.84 9.57
CA GLY A 221 -16.70 1.97 9.29
C GLY A 221 -16.10 3.36 9.55
N LEU A 222 -14.91 3.43 10.14
CA LEU A 222 -14.28 4.68 10.58
C LEU A 222 -12.93 4.87 9.89
N PHE A 223 -12.62 6.12 9.55
CA PHE A 223 -11.27 6.50 9.16
C PHE A 223 -10.55 7.08 10.37
N TYR A 224 -9.34 6.60 10.62
CA TYR A 224 -8.46 7.08 11.68
C TYR A 224 -7.30 7.82 11.04
N THR A 225 -6.96 8.99 11.58
CA THR A 225 -5.75 9.72 11.19
C THR A 225 -4.95 10.05 12.43
N VAL A 226 -3.63 9.92 12.35
CA VAL A 226 -2.72 10.26 13.44
C VAL A 226 -1.88 11.47 13.08
N SER A 227 -1.79 12.42 14.00
CA SER A 227 -0.88 13.57 13.96
C SER A 227 0.15 13.46 15.09
N ARG A 228 1.05 14.44 15.22
CA ARG A 228 1.96 14.50 16.38
C ARG A 228 1.25 14.74 17.71
N LYS A 229 0.01 15.24 17.70
CA LYS A 229 -0.70 15.72 18.90
C LYS A 229 -1.93 14.89 19.26
N ASP A 230 -2.54 14.21 18.28
CA ASP A 230 -3.82 13.54 18.46
C ASP A 230 -4.12 12.47 17.40
N ILE A 231 -5.19 11.74 17.67
CA ILE A 231 -5.88 10.90 16.69
C ILE A 231 -7.21 11.57 16.38
N LYS A 232 -7.51 11.75 15.10
CA LYS A 232 -8.86 12.10 14.63
C LYS A 232 -9.56 10.88 14.07
N VAL A 233 -10.83 10.74 14.42
CA VAL A 233 -11.71 9.65 13.96
C VAL A 233 -12.83 10.25 13.14
N TYR A 234 -12.98 9.82 11.90
CA TYR A 234 -14.01 10.29 10.99
C TYR A 234 -15.07 9.20 10.80
N ASN A 235 -16.31 9.54 11.20
CA ASN A 235 -17.49 8.75 10.91
C ASN A 235 -18.24 9.34 9.72
N LEU A 236 -18.15 8.67 8.58
CA LEU A 236 -18.76 9.14 7.35
C LEU A 236 -20.29 9.02 7.31
N ARG A 237 -20.91 8.23 8.21
CA ARG A 237 -22.37 8.09 8.28
C ARG A 237 -23.11 9.33 8.82
N GLY A 238 -22.38 10.39 9.15
CA GLY A 238 -22.96 11.70 9.47
C GLY A 238 -22.00 12.87 9.27
N LEU A 239 -20.88 12.66 8.55
CA LEU A 239 -19.79 13.63 8.39
C LEU A 239 -19.33 14.22 9.74
N ARG A 240 -19.20 13.37 10.76
CA ARG A 240 -18.72 13.76 12.08
C ARG A 240 -17.27 13.35 12.24
N SER A 241 -16.47 14.24 12.81
CA SER A 241 -15.13 13.94 13.28
C SER A 241 -15.08 14.10 14.81
N GLU A 242 -14.37 13.18 15.46
CA GLU A 242 -14.06 13.23 16.88
C GLU A 242 -12.55 13.29 17.04
N VAL A 243 -12.08 14.21 17.88
CA VAL A 243 -10.65 14.39 18.16
C VAL A 243 -10.34 13.77 19.52
N VAL A 244 -9.43 12.81 19.54
CA VAL A 244 -8.94 12.18 20.76
C VAL A 244 -7.48 12.56 20.93
N LYS A 245 -7.19 13.38 21.95
CA LYS A 245 -5.81 13.77 22.28
C LYS A 245 -5.09 12.60 22.90
N ILE A 246 -4.05 12.14 22.23
CA ILE A 246 -3.22 11.00 22.64
C ILE A 246 -1.80 11.31 22.24
N ASP A 247 -0.90 11.28 23.21
CA ASP A 247 0.52 11.48 22.97
C ASP A 247 1.09 10.28 22.21
N LEU A 248 1.91 10.55 21.20
CA LEU A 248 2.65 9.50 20.51
C LEU A 248 3.70 8.88 21.45
N PRO A 249 3.95 7.57 21.35
CA PRO A 249 4.76 6.87 22.34
C PRO A 249 6.26 7.23 22.29
N LEU A 250 6.75 7.83 21.20
CA LEU A 250 8.16 8.15 20.95
C LEU A 250 8.30 9.52 20.27
N GLU A 251 9.33 10.28 20.62
CA GLU A 251 9.58 11.59 20.00
C GLU A 251 10.21 11.48 18.60
N GLN A 252 11.14 10.53 18.41
CA GLN A 252 11.92 10.33 17.19
C GLN A 252 11.55 9.02 16.51
N ALA A 253 10.37 8.98 15.88
CA ALA A 253 9.92 7.83 15.13
C ALA A 253 9.06 8.21 13.91
N GLU A 254 9.10 7.38 12.87
CA GLU A 254 8.08 7.36 11.84
C GLU A 254 6.91 6.47 12.29
N TYR A 255 5.69 6.93 12.05
CA TYR A 255 4.48 6.26 12.52
C TYR A 255 3.62 5.78 11.38
N HIS A 256 3.09 4.56 11.53
CA HIS A 256 2.18 3.93 10.58
C HIS A 256 1.01 3.30 11.30
N LEU A 257 -0.21 3.73 10.96
CA LEU A 257 -1.43 3.08 11.45
C LEU A 257 -1.66 1.80 10.66
N VAL A 258 -2.12 0.77 11.36
CA VAL A 258 -2.39 -0.54 10.76
C VAL A 258 -3.90 -0.76 10.73
N ASP A 259 -4.45 -1.11 9.57
CA ASP A 259 -5.79 -1.71 9.53
C ASP A 259 -5.73 -3.08 10.21
N SER A 260 -6.56 -3.31 11.23
CA SER A 260 -6.61 -4.60 11.91
C SER A 260 -8.03 -5.07 12.12
N THR A 261 -8.19 -6.17 12.87
CA THR A 261 -9.48 -6.74 13.30
C THR A 261 -10.40 -5.67 13.86
N SER A 262 -11.72 -5.86 13.76
CA SER A 262 -12.77 -4.85 14.00
C SER A 262 -12.61 -3.93 15.21
N ASP A 263 -11.93 -4.35 16.28
CA ASP A 263 -11.86 -3.62 17.55
C ASP A 263 -10.43 -3.25 18.02
N GLU A 264 -9.40 -3.47 17.22
CA GLU A 264 -8.00 -3.23 17.63
C GLU A 264 -7.28 -2.28 16.67
N LEU A 265 -6.97 -1.06 17.11
CA LEU A 265 -6.12 -0.15 16.34
C LEU A 265 -4.66 -0.34 16.76
N LEU A 266 -3.80 -0.67 15.78
CA LEU A 266 -2.36 -0.81 16.01
C LEU A 266 -1.60 0.35 15.36
N LEU A 267 -0.44 0.63 15.92
CA LEU A 267 0.52 1.64 15.44
C LEU A 267 1.90 1.00 15.40
N VAL A 268 2.53 1.03 14.22
CA VAL A 268 3.94 0.69 14.07
C VAL A 268 4.75 1.97 14.16
N ALA A 269 5.73 1.97 15.05
CA ALA A 269 6.72 3.03 15.17
C ALA A 269 8.07 2.52 14.68
N GLN A 270 8.66 3.19 13.69
CA GLN A 270 10.01 2.97 13.23
C GLN A 270 10.92 4.00 13.90
N HIS A 271 11.76 3.55 14.82
CA HIS A 271 12.69 4.43 15.53
C HIS A 271 13.64 5.10 14.54
N LEU A 272 13.91 6.38 14.76
CA LEU A 272 14.90 7.13 14.00
C LEU A 272 16.11 7.39 14.87
N THR A 273 17.29 7.13 14.34
CA THR A 273 18.55 7.54 14.95
C THR A 273 18.72 9.06 14.82
N PRO A 274 19.66 9.70 15.56
CA PRO A 274 19.90 11.14 15.46
C PRO A 274 20.28 11.63 14.05
N ASP A 275 20.86 10.75 13.22
CA ASP A 275 21.17 10.97 11.82
C ASP A 275 20.02 10.61 10.86
N ASN A 276 18.80 10.45 11.39
CA ASN A 276 17.57 10.10 10.67
C ASN A 276 17.63 8.76 9.93
N GLN A 277 18.45 7.81 10.40
CA GLN A 277 18.43 6.44 9.90
C GLN A 277 17.34 5.63 10.58
N ARG A 278 16.76 4.71 9.81
CA ARG A 278 15.70 3.83 10.29
C ARG A 278 16.27 2.70 11.14
N GLY A 279 15.91 2.70 12.42
CA GLY A 279 16.24 1.67 13.38
C GLY A 279 15.11 0.66 13.56
N ASP A 280 14.96 0.21 14.80
CA ASP A 280 14.05 -0.85 15.19
C ASP A 280 12.58 -0.50 14.96
N LEU A 281 11.75 -1.54 14.81
CA LEU A 281 10.31 -1.42 14.66
C LEU A 281 9.64 -1.86 15.96
N THR A 282 8.73 -1.03 16.47
CA THR A 282 7.94 -1.34 17.66
C THR A 282 6.46 -1.25 17.34
N VAL A 283 5.68 -2.20 17.85
CA VAL A 283 4.22 -2.22 17.67
C VAL A 283 3.55 -1.77 18.96
N TYR A 284 2.57 -0.88 18.82
CA TYR A 284 1.71 -0.40 19.89
C TYR A 284 0.25 -0.73 19.57
N LYS A 285 -0.54 -0.96 20.60
CA LYS A 285 -1.99 -1.10 20.54
C LYS A 285 -2.64 0.06 21.27
N LEU A 286 -3.69 0.63 20.68
CA LEU A 286 -4.48 1.65 21.35
C LEU A 286 -5.29 1.02 22.48
N SER A 287 -4.97 1.37 23.73
CA SER A 287 -5.81 1.06 24.88
C SER A 287 -6.87 2.14 25.05
N LYS A 288 -8.13 1.72 25.19
CA LYS A 288 -9.27 2.60 25.52
C LYS A 288 -9.70 2.47 26.98
N VAL A 289 -8.95 1.70 27.79
CA VAL A 289 -9.24 1.51 29.21
C VAL A 289 -8.70 2.72 29.98
N GLY A 290 -9.58 3.46 30.66
CA GLY A 290 -9.21 4.71 31.31
C GLY A 290 -8.93 5.82 30.30
N GLN A 291 -7.83 6.55 30.48
CA GLN A 291 -7.38 7.54 29.50
C GLN A 291 -6.77 6.82 28.28
N PRO A 292 -7.23 7.13 27.05
CA PRO A 292 -6.70 6.51 25.84
C PRO A 292 -5.19 6.70 25.71
N SER A 293 -4.46 5.61 25.44
CA SER A 293 -3.00 5.62 25.34
C SER A 293 -2.47 4.48 24.47
N TRP A 294 -1.26 4.67 23.93
CA TRP A 294 -0.55 3.65 23.16
C TRP A 294 0.23 2.71 24.08
N VAL A 295 -0.11 1.42 24.05
CA VAL A 295 0.55 0.39 24.86
C VAL A 295 1.40 -0.48 23.97
N LYS A 296 2.70 -0.61 24.27
CA LYS A 296 3.61 -1.49 23.52
C LYS A 296 3.11 -2.94 23.60
N VAL A 297 3.13 -3.64 22.48
CA VAL A 297 2.76 -5.06 22.39
C VAL A 297 3.87 -5.87 21.70
N THR A 298 4.11 -7.08 22.20
CA THR A 298 5.04 -8.05 21.61
C THR A 298 4.32 -9.24 20.99
N ASN A 299 2.98 -9.28 21.11
CA ASN A 299 2.16 -10.35 20.58
C ASN A 299 0.88 -9.79 19.92
N ILE A 300 0.76 -9.99 18.61
CA ILE A 300 -0.42 -9.63 17.81
C ILE A 300 -1.25 -10.87 17.39
N GLY A 301 -0.97 -12.03 17.98
CA GLY A 301 -1.66 -13.29 17.73
C GLY A 301 -1.21 -13.94 16.43
N GLN A 302 -2.15 -14.55 15.69
CA GLN A 302 -1.85 -15.24 14.43
C GLN A 302 -1.60 -14.30 13.24
N ARG A 303 -1.62 -12.98 13.46
CA ARG A 303 -1.50 -11.98 12.41
C ARG A 303 -0.04 -11.68 12.07
N MET A 304 0.15 -11.17 10.88
CA MET A 304 1.36 -10.55 10.41
C MET A 304 1.08 -9.07 10.14
N ILE A 305 2.10 -8.23 10.20
CA ILE A 305 2.05 -6.84 9.75
C ILE A 305 2.95 -6.70 8.54
N PHE A 306 2.46 -6.10 7.48
CA PHE A 306 3.26 -5.75 6.31
C PHE A 306 3.49 -4.26 6.31
N LEU A 307 4.76 -3.87 6.21
CA LEU A 307 5.21 -2.48 6.17
C LEU A 307 6.04 -2.30 4.89
N CYS A 308 5.75 -1.27 4.13
CA CYS A 308 6.77 -0.70 3.27
C CYS A 308 7.22 0.58 3.96
N SER A 309 8.49 0.74 4.30
CA SER A 309 8.93 1.93 5.05
C SER A 309 8.97 3.18 4.15
N ASP A 310 9.31 3.01 2.87
CA ASP A 310 9.41 4.13 1.93
C ASP A 310 8.06 4.72 1.53
N HIS A 311 7.03 3.88 1.50
CA HIS A 311 5.64 4.28 1.31
C HIS A 311 4.95 4.38 2.67
N LYS A 312 3.96 5.26 2.87
CA LYS A 312 3.13 5.22 4.09
C LYS A 312 2.13 4.03 4.06
N GLN A 313 2.58 2.84 3.70
CA GLN A 313 1.77 1.63 3.63
C GLN A 313 2.09 0.71 4.82
N CYS A 314 1.08 0.45 5.63
CA CYS A 314 1.14 -0.56 6.67
C CYS A 314 -0.23 -1.21 6.81
N PHE A 315 -0.26 -2.54 6.82
CA PHE A 315 -1.52 -3.28 6.98
C PHE A 315 -1.33 -4.60 7.71
N SER A 316 -2.40 -5.08 8.33
CA SER A 316 -2.40 -6.40 8.95
C SER A 316 -2.85 -7.47 7.97
N PHE A 317 -2.23 -8.64 8.05
CA PHE A 317 -2.56 -9.79 7.24
C PHE A 317 -2.68 -11.02 8.12
N GLN A 318 -3.78 -11.75 8.02
CA GLN A 318 -3.92 -13.04 8.67
C GLN A 318 -3.64 -14.15 7.64
N PRO A 319 -2.55 -14.92 7.80
CA PRO A 319 -2.28 -16.04 6.92
C PRO A 319 -3.33 -17.14 7.07
N GLY A 320 -3.56 -17.89 5.99
CA GLY A 320 -4.40 -19.09 6.00
C GLY A 320 -3.76 -20.22 6.81
N SER A 321 -4.54 -21.28 7.08
CA SER A 321 -4.11 -22.44 7.88
C SER A 321 -2.89 -23.19 7.33
N LEU A 322 -2.62 -23.06 6.02
CA LEU A 322 -1.43 -23.59 5.36
C LEU A 322 -0.32 -22.54 5.38
N LEU A 323 0.29 -22.34 6.55
CA LEU A 323 1.48 -21.51 6.70
C LEU A 323 2.64 -22.12 5.90
N THR A 324 3.04 -21.44 4.82
CA THR A 324 4.17 -21.87 3.99
C THR A 324 5.51 -21.60 4.68
N LYS A 325 6.45 -22.54 4.60
CA LYS A 325 7.92 -22.37 4.74
C LYS A 325 8.40 -21.27 5.70
N GLY A 326 8.10 -21.40 6.99
CA GLY A 326 8.68 -20.53 8.03
C GLY A 326 8.02 -19.16 8.20
N TRP A 327 6.89 -18.91 7.53
CA TRP A 327 6.00 -17.81 7.87
C TRP A 327 5.07 -18.24 9.01
N ALA A 328 4.91 -17.41 10.03
CA ALA A 328 4.01 -17.65 11.15
C ALA A 328 3.31 -16.36 11.59
N GLY A 329 2.33 -16.51 12.48
CA GLY A 329 1.76 -15.37 13.17
C GLY A 329 2.78 -14.64 14.06
N ASN A 330 2.39 -13.46 14.53
CA ASN A 330 3.17 -12.59 15.38
C ASN A 330 4.47 -12.08 14.74
N MET A 331 4.40 -11.76 13.44
CA MET A 331 5.53 -11.27 12.66
C MET A 331 5.26 -9.91 12.05
N LEU A 332 6.30 -9.13 11.85
CA LEU A 332 6.29 -7.95 11.01
C LEU A 332 7.21 -8.20 9.82
N VAL A 333 6.72 -7.94 8.61
CA VAL A 333 7.48 -8.01 7.36
C VAL A 333 7.65 -6.60 6.84
N SER A 334 8.89 -6.14 6.72
CA SER A 334 9.20 -4.82 6.20
C SER A 334 9.90 -4.91 4.85
N ALA A 335 9.55 -4.01 3.94
CA ALA A 335 10.31 -3.69 2.74
C ALA A 335 10.81 -2.25 2.87
N SER A 336 12.11 -2.05 2.73
CA SER A 336 12.72 -0.72 2.81
C SER A 336 13.89 -0.59 1.86
N SER A 337 14.04 0.59 1.29
CA SER A 337 15.18 0.98 0.49
C SER A 337 16.40 1.27 1.38
N SER A 338 17.56 0.85 0.91
CA SER A 338 18.86 1.25 1.44
C SER A 338 19.71 1.83 0.32
N ILE A 339 20.47 2.87 0.65
CA ILE A 339 21.38 3.51 -0.31
C ILE A 339 22.49 2.51 -0.62
N LEU A 340 22.58 2.12 -1.89
CA LEU A 340 23.63 1.25 -2.41
C LEU A 340 24.87 2.08 -2.80
N LYS A 341 24.65 3.16 -3.56
CA LYS A 341 25.71 4.06 -4.02
C LYS A 341 25.23 5.49 -4.16
N GLN A 342 26.13 6.42 -3.87
CA GLN A 342 25.95 7.83 -4.16
C GLN A 342 26.79 8.21 -5.37
N HIS A 343 26.11 8.68 -6.42
CA HIS A 343 26.73 9.26 -7.59
C HIS A 343 26.77 10.78 -7.47
N LYS A 344 27.54 11.43 -8.36
CA LYS A 344 27.65 12.88 -8.39
C LYS A 344 26.31 13.58 -8.56
N ILE A 345 25.31 12.95 -9.21
CA ILE A 345 23.98 13.57 -9.47
C ILE A 345 22.78 12.68 -9.11
N SER A 346 22.99 11.49 -8.55
CA SER A 346 21.91 10.53 -8.29
C SER A 346 22.24 9.60 -7.14
N LEU A 347 21.21 9.01 -6.54
CA LEU A 347 21.33 7.93 -5.56
C LEU A 347 20.82 6.64 -6.18
N GLU A 348 21.58 5.57 -5.97
CA GLU A 348 21.25 4.20 -6.33
C GLU A 348 20.81 3.48 -5.06
N PHE A 349 19.64 2.85 -5.08
CA PHE A 349 19.04 2.14 -3.96
C PHE A 349 18.88 0.66 -4.25
N GLU A 350 18.92 -0.16 -3.22
CA GLU A 350 18.42 -1.52 -3.22
C GLU A 350 17.26 -1.66 -2.24
N TYR A 351 16.34 -2.60 -2.49
CA TYR A 351 15.30 -2.94 -1.53
C TYR A 351 15.71 -4.17 -0.72
N VAL A 352 15.50 -4.08 0.59
CA VAL A 352 15.72 -5.16 1.54
C VAL A 352 14.38 -5.54 2.15
N ILE A 353 14.08 -6.84 2.10
CA ILE A 353 12.92 -7.41 2.80
C ILE A 353 13.41 -8.09 4.07
N LYS A 354 12.86 -7.68 5.20
CA LYS A 354 13.14 -8.27 6.50
C LYS A 354 11.87 -8.84 7.09
N ARG A 355 11.98 -9.93 7.84
CA ARG A 355 10.96 -10.33 8.80
C ARG A 355 11.49 -10.10 10.22
N VAL A 356 10.61 -9.68 11.10
CA VAL A 356 10.87 -9.42 12.51
C VAL A 356 9.89 -10.25 13.32
N ASN A 357 10.40 -11.09 14.22
CA ASN A 357 9.56 -11.77 15.20
C ASN A 357 9.32 -10.83 16.38
N LEU A 358 8.05 -10.50 16.63
CA LEU A 358 7.69 -9.49 17.64
C LEU A 358 7.90 -9.96 19.09
N THR A 359 8.10 -11.27 19.30
CA THR A 359 8.30 -11.85 20.64
C THR A 359 9.71 -11.61 21.15
N ASN A 360 10.71 -11.86 20.30
CA ASN A 360 12.13 -11.83 20.64
C ASN A 360 12.91 -10.73 19.89
N ASN A 361 12.26 -9.97 19.01
CA ASN A 361 12.84 -8.97 18.11
C ASN A 361 13.94 -9.54 17.18
N GLU A 362 13.91 -10.85 16.93
CA GLU A 362 14.82 -11.47 15.97
C GLU A 362 14.50 -11.00 14.56
N VAL A 363 15.53 -10.59 13.82
CA VAL A 363 15.41 -10.03 12.48
C VAL A 363 16.09 -10.95 11.49
N ASP A 364 15.31 -11.48 10.54
CA ASP A 364 15.85 -12.24 9.41
C ASP A 364 15.72 -11.44 8.13
N VAL A 365 16.81 -11.38 7.37
CA VAL A 365 16.80 -10.82 6.02
C VAL A 365 16.30 -11.89 5.06
N ILE A 366 15.12 -11.66 4.47
CA ILE A 366 14.46 -12.61 3.56
C ILE A 366 15.01 -12.52 2.16
N ALA A 367 15.20 -11.30 1.68
CA ALA A 367 15.68 -11.05 0.34
C ALA A 367 16.33 -9.68 0.24
N THR A 368 17.36 -9.62 -0.60
CA THR A 368 18.10 -8.41 -0.96
C THR A 368 18.32 -8.40 -2.46
N ARG A 369 18.73 -7.25 -3.00
CA ARG A 369 19.23 -7.11 -4.38
C ARG A 369 18.21 -7.46 -5.47
N PHE A 370 17.06 -6.80 -5.45
CA PHE A 370 16.07 -6.84 -6.54
C PHE A 370 16.49 -6.11 -7.83
N GLY A 371 17.77 -5.78 -7.96
CA GLY A 371 18.29 -4.76 -8.87
C GLY A 371 18.46 -3.42 -8.15
N SER A 372 19.02 -2.47 -8.88
CA SER A 372 19.20 -1.11 -8.40
C SER A 372 18.22 -0.15 -9.03
N TYR A 373 17.79 0.81 -8.22
CA TYR A 373 16.78 1.79 -8.59
C TYR A 373 17.28 3.20 -8.29
N TYR A 374 16.83 4.16 -9.08
CA TYR A 374 17.12 5.58 -8.88
C TYR A 374 15.96 6.28 -8.19
N MET A 375 16.19 7.48 -7.64
CA MET A 375 15.12 8.29 -7.02
C MET A 375 13.97 8.64 -7.96
N SER A 376 14.18 8.57 -9.29
CA SER A 376 13.12 8.75 -10.30
C SER A 376 12.13 7.59 -10.33
N CYS A 377 12.47 6.44 -9.75
CA CYS A 377 11.61 5.28 -9.71
C CYS A 377 10.47 5.50 -8.71
N THR A 378 9.32 4.91 -9.04
CA THR A 378 8.30 4.57 -8.04
C THR A 378 8.91 3.72 -6.93
N GLN A 379 8.33 3.75 -5.73
CA GLN A 379 8.79 2.93 -4.61
C GLN A 379 8.09 1.56 -4.63
N ALA A 380 8.56 0.61 -3.81
CA ALA A 380 7.99 -0.74 -3.76
C ALA A 380 6.63 -0.75 -3.04
N LEU A 381 5.71 -1.63 -3.41
CA LEU A 381 4.36 -1.64 -2.84
C LEU A 381 3.88 -3.06 -2.56
N TRP A 382 3.40 -3.32 -1.34
CA TRP A 382 2.78 -4.60 -1.01
C TRP A 382 1.37 -4.69 -1.58
N ILE A 383 1.04 -5.81 -2.21
CA ILE A 383 -0.27 -6.08 -2.77
C ILE A 383 -0.72 -7.45 -2.32
N ILE A 384 -1.92 -7.52 -1.73
CA ILE A 384 -2.61 -8.79 -1.52
C ILE A 384 -3.27 -9.14 -2.84
N PRO A 385 -2.81 -10.17 -3.58
CA PRO A 385 -3.44 -10.52 -4.85
C PRO A 385 -4.88 -11.01 -4.59
N SER A 386 -5.84 -10.43 -5.30
CA SER A 386 -7.24 -10.83 -5.26
C SER A 386 -7.83 -10.83 -6.66
N LEU A 387 -8.63 -11.85 -6.93
CA LEU A 387 -9.36 -12.07 -8.18
C LEU A 387 -10.83 -11.60 -8.09
N ARG A 388 -11.21 -10.91 -7.01
CA ARG A 388 -12.56 -10.40 -6.77
C ARG A 388 -12.92 -9.21 -7.66
#